data_AF-A0AA40FHC5-F1
#
_entry.id   AF-A0AA40FHC5-F1
#
_cell.length_a   1.000
_cell.length_b   1.000
_cell.length_c   1.000
_cell.angle_alpha   90.00
_cell.angle_beta   90.00
_cell.angle_gamma   90.00
#
_symmetry.space_group_name_H-M   'P 1'
#
loop_
_entity.id
_entity.type
_entity.pdbx_description
1 polymer ?
#
loop_
_entity_poly.entity_id
_entity_poly.type
_entity_poly.pdbx_seq_one_letter_code
_entity_poly.pdbx_strand_id
1 'polypeptide(L)'
;MLTEGGEKPSFMKEERGESLKTKQQKVDDGRTHAGRSRESCGGVGRNIANALISLGLNATRLISVVGNDQPGKAIIKSLGDGAQTVEQLSNMNTARCTVIINYKGECQFSIGEMEVFASISPDVVKKYQSCVENSSFIVLDGNLPLDTIRYVLDLAACSKIPGR
;
A
#
# COMPACT_ATOMS: atom_id res chain seq x y z
N MET A 1 8.65 48.55 73.14
CA MET A 1 10.06 48.13 72.93
C MET A 1 10.19 47.67 71.50
N LEU A 2 10.97 48.42 70.72
CA LEU A 2 11.42 48.11 69.36
C LEU A 2 12.63 47.17 69.44
N THR A 3 12.76 46.25 68.49
CA THR A 3 13.98 45.88 67.72
C THR A 3 13.61 44.77 66.72
N GLU A 4 13.57 45.08 65.41
CA GLU A 4 14.56 44.70 64.36
C GLU A 4 14.11 43.43 63.60
N GLY A 5 14.15 43.27 62.27
CA GLY A 5 14.66 44.06 61.15
C GLY A 5 15.34 43.14 60.09
N GLY A 6 14.75 43.04 58.88
CA GLY A 6 15.38 42.61 57.58
C GLY A 6 15.68 41.12 57.36
N GLU A 7 15.61 40.47 56.17
CA GLU A 7 15.53 40.87 54.75
C GLU A 7 14.86 39.75 53.86
N LYS A 8 14.60 40.13 52.59
CA LYS A 8 13.67 39.63 51.53
C LYS A 8 13.97 38.25 50.88
N PRO A 9 13.07 37.71 50.01
CA PRO A 9 13.10 38.00 48.54
C PRO A 9 11.68 38.29 47.96
N SER A 10 11.47 39.25 47.05
CA SER A 10 11.70 39.30 45.57
C SER A 10 10.62 38.61 44.70
N PHE A 11 9.74 39.44 44.12
CA PHE A 11 9.21 39.46 42.75
C PHE A 11 8.93 38.16 41.96
N MET A 12 7.67 38.07 41.45
CA MET A 12 7.21 37.67 40.09
C MET A 12 7.67 36.29 39.54
N LYS A 13 6.83 35.43 38.93
CA LYS A 13 5.85 35.64 37.85
C LYS A 13 5.14 34.30 37.56
N GLU A 14 3.96 34.36 36.95
CA GLU A 14 3.30 33.24 36.25
C GLU A 14 4.25 32.48 35.34
N GLU A 15 4.25 31.14 35.46
CA GLU A 15 4.62 30.27 34.33
C GLU A 15 3.40 29.49 33.86
N ARG A 16 3.01 29.81 32.63
CA ARG A 16 2.03 29.12 31.81
C ARG A 16 2.43 27.65 31.72
N GLY A 17 1.48 26.76 32.04
CA GLY A 17 1.61 25.34 31.75
C GLY A 17 1.74 25.11 30.25
N GLU A 18 2.98 24.97 29.77
CA GLU A 18 3.24 24.33 28.50
C GLU A 18 2.87 22.86 28.63
N SER A 19 1.75 22.50 27.98
CA SER A 19 1.35 21.11 27.80
C SER A 19 2.49 20.36 27.10
N LEU A 20 3.17 19.51 27.87
CA LEU A 20 4.15 18.54 27.39
C LEU A 20 3.53 17.76 26.23
N LYS A 21 3.93 18.09 25.00
CA LYS A 21 3.74 17.20 23.85
C LYS A 21 4.56 15.95 24.14
N THR A 22 3.92 14.91 24.65
CA THR A 22 4.55 13.61 24.84
C THR A 22 5.03 13.13 23.48
N LYS A 23 6.34 13.22 23.23
CA LYS A 23 6.97 12.61 22.06
C LYS A 23 6.54 11.14 22.06
N GLN A 24 5.85 10.68 21.01
CA GLN A 24 5.64 9.26 20.77
C GLN A 24 7.01 8.60 20.76
N GLN A 25 7.30 7.87 21.83
CA GLN A 25 8.55 7.15 21.97
C GLN A 25 8.46 5.96 21.02
N LYS A 26 9.18 6.05 19.90
CA LYS A 26 9.36 4.95 18.97
C LYS A 26 10.00 3.81 19.77
N VAL A 27 9.27 2.71 19.93
CA VAL A 27 9.76 1.54 20.68
C VAL A 27 10.69 0.76 19.76
N ASP A 28 11.96 1.15 19.77
CA ASP A 28 13.05 0.49 19.06
C ASP A 28 14.02 -0.08 20.10
N ASP A 29 13.60 -1.16 20.75
CA ASP A 29 14.30 -1.77 21.87
C ASP A 29 14.79 -3.19 21.57
N GLY A 30 14.63 -3.65 20.32
CA GLY A 30 15.04 -4.97 19.85
C GLY A 30 14.34 -6.15 20.54
N ARG A 31 13.32 -5.92 21.37
CA ARG A 31 12.63 -6.97 22.13
C ARG A 31 11.46 -7.55 21.34
N THR A 32 11.10 -8.78 21.66
CA THR A 32 9.88 -9.42 21.17
C THR A 32 8.68 -8.98 22.01
N HIS A 33 7.66 -8.47 21.35
CA HIS A 33 6.40 -8.05 21.98
C HIS A 33 5.29 -9.05 21.67
N ALA A 34 4.45 -9.37 22.66
CA ALA A 34 3.27 -10.19 22.42
C ALA A 34 2.26 -9.42 21.55
N GLY A 35 1.69 -10.09 20.55
CA GLY A 35 0.80 -9.44 19.60
C GLY A 35 -0.02 -10.44 18.78
N ARG A 36 -0.76 -9.91 17.80
CA ARG A 36 -1.52 -10.69 16.83
C ARG A 36 -1.16 -10.21 15.43
N SER A 37 -1.01 -11.14 14.50
CA SER A 37 -0.91 -10.85 13.08
C SER A 37 -2.25 -11.09 12.39
N ARG A 38 -2.50 -10.34 11.32
CA ARG A 38 -3.59 -10.58 10.36
C ARG A 38 -3.03 -10.34 8.98
N GLU A 39 -3.43 -11.20 8.05
CA GLU A 39 -3.04 -11.09 6.65
C GLU A 39 -4.29 -10.87 5.80
N SER A 40 -4.12 -10.10 4.73
CA SER A 40 -5.17 -9.87 3.74
C SER A 40 -4.55 -9.64 2.37
N CYS A 41 -5.27 -9.99 1.31
CA CYS A 41 -4.84 -9.71 -0.06
C CYS A 41 -5.08 -8.22 -0.37
N GLY A 42 -4.00 -7.44 -0.47
CA GLY A 42 -4.03 -6.02 -0.78
C GLY A 42 -3.67 -5.68 -2.23
N GLY A 43 -3.21 -4.45 -2.44
CA GLY A 43 -2.85 -3.88 -3.75
C GLY A 43 -3.97 -3.01 -4.32
N VAL A 44 -3.64 -1.79 -4.77
CA VAL A 44 -4.64 -0.83 -5.26
C VAL A 44 -5.34 -1.37 -6.50
N GLY A 45 -4.59 -1.76 -7.54
CA GLY A 45 -5.17 -2.38 -8.73
C GLY A 45 -5.98 -3.65 -8.43
N ARG A 46 -5.50 -4.50 -7.52
CA ARG A 46 -6.21 -5.73 -7.10
C ARG A 46 -7.53 -5.43 -6.40
N ASN A 47 -7.55 -4.44 -5.50
CA ASN A 47 -8.75 -4.05 -4.77
C ASN A 47 -9.81 -3.46 -5.70
N ILE A 48 -9.39 -2.64 -6.68
CA ILE A 48 -10.29 -2.10 -7.71
C ILE A 48 -10.87 -3.25 -8.54
N ALA A 49 -10.03 -4.16 -9.04
CA ALA A 49 -10.49 -5.32 -9.80
C ALA A 49 -11.49 -6.17 -9.00
N ASN A 50 -11.17 -6.48 -7.74
CA ASN A 50 -12.05 -7.24 -6.86
C ASN A 50 -13.39 -6.54 -6.62
N ALA A 51 -13.40 -5.22 -6.42
CA ALA A 51 -14.62 -4.45 -6.25
C ALA A 51 -15.49 -4.47 -7.52
N LEU A 52 -14.90 -4.28 -8.70
CA LEU A 52 -15.63 -4.34 -9.98
C LEU A 52 -16.24 -5.72 -10.22
N ILE A 53 -15.49 -6.79 -9.96
CA ILE A 53 -15.99 -8.18 -10.03
C ILE A 53 -17.15 -8.38 -9.05
N SER A 54 -17.00 -7.90 -7.81
CA SER A 54 -18.06 -8.01 -6.77
C SER A 54 -19.33 -7.23 -7.12
N LEU A 55 -19.22 -6.16 -7.92
CA LEU A 55 -20.34 -5.39 -8.45
C LEU A 55 -20.97 -6.01 -9.71
N GLY A 56 -20.49 -7.18 -10.16
CA GLY A 56 -21.05 -7.94 -11.28
C GLY A 56 -20.33 -7.75 -12.61
N LEU A 57 -19.23 -6.98 -12.67
CA LEU A 57 -18.41 -6.85 -13.87
C LEU A 57 -17.44 -8.04 -13.98
N ASN A 58 -17.99 -9.24 -14.20
CA ASN A 58 -17.24 -10.51 -14.23
C ASN A 58 -16.19 -10.61 -15.36
N ALA A 59 -16.30 -9.74 -16.38
CA ALA A 59 -15.32 -9.60 -17.46
C ALA A 59 -14.07 -8.81 -17.04
N THR A 60 -14.04 -8.23 -15.83
CA THR A 60 -12.87 -7.51 -15.32
C THR A 60 -11.67 -8.45 -15.24
N ARG A 61 -10.50 -7.96 -15.65
CA ARG A 61 -9.22 -8.68 -15.60
C ARG A 61 -8.18 -7.80 -14.92
N LEU A 62 -7.35 -8.42 -14.09
CA LEU A 62 -6.16 -7.80 -13.51
C LEU A 62 -4.93 -8.28 -14.28
N ILE A 63 -4.33 -7.41 -15.07
CA ILE A 63 -3.01 -7.68 -15.69
C ILE A 63 -1.95 -7.30 -14.66
N SER A 64 -1.26 -8.28 -14.10
CA SER A 64 -0.25 -8.07 -13.05
C SER A 64 0.67 -9.28 -12.92
N VAL A 65 1.54 -9.26 -11.91
CA VAL A 65 2.46 -10.35 -11.56
C VAL A 65 2.42 -10.64 -10.07
N VAL A 66 2.67 -11.88 -9.69
CA VAL A 66 2.89 -12.34 -8.32
C VAL A 66 4.06 -13.33 -8.29
N GLY A 67 4.62 -13.59 -7.11
CA GLY A 67 5.55 -14.69 -6.93
C GLY A 67 4.85 -16.05 -6.97
N ASN A 68 5.59 -17.12 -7.29
CA ASN A 68 5.11 -18.49 -7.13
C ASN A 68 5.19 -18.94 -5.66
N ASP A 69 4.48 -18.23 -4.79
CA ASP A 69 4.49 -18.43 -3.34
C ASP A 69 3.05 -18.48 -2.77
N GLN A 70 2.93 -18.70 -1.46
CA GLN A 70 1.61 -18.79 -0.81
C GLN A 70 0.80 -17.48 -0.90
N PRO A 71 1.39 -16.28 -0.69
CA PRO A 71 0.67 -15.03 -0.92
C PRO A 71 0.17 -14.88 -2.36
N GLY A 72 0.97 -15.23 -3.36
CA GLY A 72 0.59 -15.17 -4.77
C GLY A 72 -0.61 -16.08 -5.07
N LYS A 73 -0.59 -17.30 -4.56
CA LYS A 73 -1.73 -18.24 -4.65
C LYS A 73 -2.98 -17.69 -3.96
N ALA A 74 -2.84 -17.03 -2.81
CA ALA A 74 -3.96 -16.40 -2.11
C ALA A 74 -4.58 -15.26 -2.94
N ILE A 75 -3.74 -14.41 -3.57
CA ILE A 75 -4.19 -13.33 -4.45
C ILE A 75 -4.95 -13.90 -5.65
N ILE A 76 -4.39 -14.89 -6.35
CA ILE A 76 -5.04 -15.52 -7.52
C ILE A 76 -6.40 -16.09 -7.12
N LYS A 77 -6.44 -16.88 -6.03
CA LYS A 77 -7.70 -17.45 -5.52
C LYS A 77 -8.73 -16.38 -5.18
N SER A 78 -8.29 -15.24 -4.64
CA SER A 78 -9.16 -14.15 -4.22
C SER A 78 -9.85 -13.39 -5.36
N LEU A 79 -9.36 -13.54 -6.60
CA LEU A 79 -9.89 -12.85 -7.79
C LEU A 79 -10.61 -13.79 -8.76
N GLY A 80 -10.47 -15.12 -8.60
CA GLY A 80 -11.05 -16.10 -9.52
C GLY A 80 -10.60 -15.85 -10.97
N ASP A 81 -11.56 -15.79 -11.89
CA ASP A 81 -11.31 -15.54 -13.31
C ASP A 81 -10.64 -14.17 -13.59
N GLY A 82 -10.79 -13.21 -12.68
CA GLY A 82 -10.11 -11.92 -12.76
C GLY A 82 -8.59 -12.03 -12.73
N ALA A 83 -8.04 -13.14 -12.21
CA ALA A 83 -6.60 -13.41 -12.13
C ALA A 83 -6.04 -14.24 -13.30
N GLN A 84 -6.83 -14.57 -14.34
CA GLN A 84 -6.33 -15.32 -15.51
C GLN A 84 -5.19 -14.59 -16.25
N THR A 85 -5.08 -13.28 -16.06
CA THR A 85 -4.03 -12.42 -16.63
C THR A 85 -2.96 -12.02 -15.62
N VAL A 86 -2.86 -12.73 -14.49
CA VAL A 86 -1.81 -12.54 -13.48
C VAL A 86 -0.73 -13.60 -13.65
N GLU A 87 0.50 -13.18 -13.96
CA GLU A 87 1.61 -14.13 -14.13
C GLU A 87 2.26 -14.50 -12.78
N GLN A 88 2.65 -15.76 -12.64
CA GLN A 88 3.41 -16.25 -11.48
C GLN A 88 4.88 -16.35 -11.86
N LEU A 89 5.74 -15.63 -11.12
CA LEU A 89 7.18 -15.60 -11.32
C LEU A 89 7.88 -16.51 -10.31
N SER A 90 8.61 -17.52 -10.79
CA SER A 90 9.29 -18.50 -9.91
C SER A 90 10.51 -17.96 -9.18
N ASN A 91 11.07 -16.84 -9.64
CA ASN A 91 12.30 -16.22 -9.12
C ASN A 91 12.06 -14.97 -8.29
N MET A 92 10.80 -14.67 -7.93
CA MET A 92 10.43 -13.47 -7.17
C MET A 92 9.41 -13.82 -6.09
N ASN A 93 9.40 -13.01 -5.04
CA ASN A 93 8.36 -13.05 -4.01
C ASN A 93 7.18 -12.16 -4.41
N THR A 94 5.98 -12.54 -4.01
CA THR A 94 4.79 -11.68 -4.11
C THR A 94 4.98 -10.43 -3.25
N ALA A 95 4.54 -9.29 -3.77
CA ALA A 95 4.60 -8.02 -3.06
C ALA A 95 3.90 -8.10 -1.69
N ARG A 96 4.53 -7.54 -0.66
CA ARG A 96 4.03 -7.55 0.72
C ARG A 96 4.17 -6.17 1.36
N CYS A 97 3.12 -5.72 2.04
CA CYS A 97 3.17 -4.58 2.94
C CYS A 97 2.91 -5.07 4.36
N THR A 98 3.94 -5.03 5.22
CA THR A 98 3.83 -5.37 6.63
C THR A 98 3.71 -4.09 7.44
N VAL A 99 2.68 -3.96 8.25
CA VAL A 99 2.43 -2.78 9.09
C VAL A 99 2.39 -3.20 10.55
N ILE A 100 3.21 -2.55 11.38
CA ILE A 100 3.19 -2.73 12.83
C ILE A 100 2.40 -1.59 13.47
N ILE A 101 1.37 -1.98 14.21
CA ILE A 101 0.40 -1.06 14.82
C ILE A 101 0.46 -1.23 16.34
N ASN A 102 0.49 -0.12 17.08
CA ASN A 102 0.47 -0.17 18.55
C ASN A 102 -0.96 -0.40 19.09
N TYR A 103 -1.09 -0.54 20.41
CA TYR A 103 -2.39 -0.74 21.07
C TYR A 103 -3.38 0.42 20.93
N LYS A 104 -2.91 1.61 20.53
CA LYS A 104 -3.74 2.79 20.24
C LYS A 104 -4.24 2.81 18.79
N GLY A 105 -3.86 1.83 17.97
CA GLY A 105 -4.21 1.81 16.54
C GLY A 105 -3.28 2.66 15.67
N GLU A 106 -2.16 3.15 16.21
CA GLU A 106 -1.22 4.02 15.48
C GLU A 106 -0.15 3.17 14.80
N CYS A 107 0.13 3.47 13.52
CA CYS A 107 1.23 2.85 12.79
C CYS A 107 2.57 3.25 13.39
N GLN A 108 3.37 2.27 13.80
CA GLN A 108 4.73 2.46 14.30
C GLN A 108 5.75 2.44 13.15
N PHE A 109 5.62 1.45 12.27
CA PHE A 109 6.41 1.34 11.05
C PHE A 109 5.73 0.42 10.03
N SER A 110 6.08 0.63 8.76
CA SER A 110 5.65 -0.21 7.64
C SER A 110 6.85 -0.64 6.81
N ILE A 111 6.82 -1.87 6.31
CA ILE A 111 7.82 -2.46 5.43
C ILE A 111 7.12 -2.82 4.13
N GLY A 112 7.61 -2.31 3.00
CA GLY A 112 7.12 -2.63 1.67
C GLY A 112 8.15 -3.43 0.88
N GLU A 113 7.81 -4.66 0.54
CA GLU A 113 8.52 -5.52 -0.42
C GLU A 113 7.73 -5.44 -1.73
N MET A 114 8.20 -4.67 -2.71
CA MET A 114 7.44 -4.29 -3.92
C MET A 114 8.18 -4.58 -5.23
N GLU A 115 9.32 -5.26 -5.16
CA GLU A 115 10.26 -5.47 -6.26
C GLU A 115 9.61 -6.19 -7.45
N VAL A 116 8.66 -7.09 -7.19
CA VAL A 116 7.95 -7.85 -8.23
C VAL A 116 7.22 -6.95 -9.22
N PHE A 117 6.76 -5.76 -8.81
CA PHE A 117 6.04 -4.85 -9.71
C PHE A 117 6.92 -4.26 -10.81
N ALA A 118 8.25 -4.24 -10.64
CA ALA A 118 9.18 -3.87 -11.71
C ALA A 118 9.13 -4.85 -12.89
N SER A 119 8.63 -6.07 -12.67
CA SER A 119 8.47 -7.11 -13.70
C SER A 119 7.16 -7.00 -14.49
N ILE A 120 6.28 -6.03 -14.17
CA ILE A 120 5.10 -5.75 -15.00
C ILE A 120 5.56 -4.94 -16.22
N SER A 121 6.19 -5.63 -17.18
CA SER A 121 6.78 -5.04 -18.38
C SER A 121 5.75 -4.90 -19.52
N PRO A 122 6.07 -4.14 -20.59
CA PRO A 122 5.25 -4.11 -21.80
C PRO A 122 4.99 -5.50 -22.39
N ASP A 123 5.96 -6.42 -22.28
CA ASP A 123 5.81 -7.80 -22.78
C ASP A 123 4.75 -8.59 -22.00
N VAL A 124 4.62 -8.36 -20.69
CA VAL A 124 3.54 -8.96 -19.88
C VAL A 124 2.19 -8.47 -20.39
N VAL A 125 2.03 -7.16 -20.62
CA VAL A 125 0.80 -6.58 -21.16
C VAL A 125 0.51 -7.13 -22.56
N LYS A 126 1.53 -7.26 -23.42
CA LYS A 126 1.41 -7.74 -24.79
C LYS A 126 0.83 -9.15 -24.90
N LYS A 127 1.17 -10.05 -23.96
CA LYS A 127 0.56 -11.41 -23.90
C LYS A 127 -0.96 -11.37 -23.75
N TYR A 128 -1.48 -10.30 -23.16
CA TYR A 128 -2.90 -10.07 -22.91
C TYR A 128 -3.43 -8.87 -23.68
N GLN A 129 -2.79 -8.51 -24.80
CA GLN A 129 -3.13 -7.35 -25.62
C GLN A 129 -4.63 -7.34 -26.00
N SER A 130 -5.19 -8.48 -26.39
CA SER A 130 -6.61 -8.58 -26.72
C SER A 130 -7.55 -8.28 -25.55
N CYS A 131 -7.12 -8.49 -24.29
CA CYS A 131 -7.92 -8.06 -23.13
C CYS A 131 -7.94 -6.54 -23.02
N VAL A 132 -6.83 -5.88 -23.34
CA VAL A 132 -6.75 -4.42 -23.35
C VAL A 132 -7.61 -3.87 -24.49
N GLU A 133 -7.38 -4.32 -25.72
CA GLU A 133 -8.06 -3.80 -26.93
C GLU A 133 -9.59 -3.92 -26.89
N ASN A 134 -10.11 -4.95 -26.21
CA ASN A 134 -11.55 -5.19 -26.10
C ASN A 134 -12.17 -4.64 -24.80
N SER A 135 -11.40 -3.95 -23.96
CA SER A 135 -11.89 -3.42 -22.69
C SER A 135 -12.76 -2.16 -22.90
N SER A 136 -13.78 -1.99 -22.05
CA SER A 136 -14.60 -0.76 -22.06
C SER A 136 -13.88 0.44 -21.45
N PHE A 137 -12.96 0.20 -20.51
CA PHE A 137 -12.10 1.20 -19.88
C PHE A 137 -10.89 0.51 -19.24
N ILE A 138 -9.83 1.29 -18.97
CA ILE A 138 -8.59 0.82 -18.35
C ILE A 138 -8.33 1.64 -17.08
N VAL A 139 -7.91 0.96 -16.01
CA VAL A 139 -7.43 1.60 -14.78
C VAL A 139 -5.95 1.31 -14.64
N LEU A 140 -5.15 2.37 -14.47
CA LEU A 140 -3.71 2.27 -14.27
C LEU A 140 -3.37 2.55 -12.80
N ASP A 141 -2.59 1.64 -12.20
CA ASP A 141 -2.02 1.81 -10.87
C ASP A 141 -0.66 2.51 -10.97
N GLY A 142 -0.33 3.35 -9.98
CA GLY A 142 0.93 4.09 -9.90
C GLY A 142 2.15 3.23 -9.60
N ASN A 143 1.97 1.94 -9.28
CA ASN A 143 3.07 0.98 -9.07
C ASN A 143 3.69 0.45 -10.37
N LEU A 144 3.16 0.82 -11.54
CA LEU A 144 3.64 0.33 -12.83
C LEU A 144 4.93 1.05 -13.28
N PRO A 145 5.87 0.33 -13.92
CA PRO A 145 6.96 0.94 -14.67
C PRO A 145 6.45 1.92 -15.73
N LEU A 146 7.17 3.03 -15.91
CA LEU A 146 6.72 4.14 -16.76
C LEU A 146 6.65 3.76 -18.25
N ASP A 147 7.55 2.90 -18.70
CA ASP A 147 7.53 2.28 -20.04
C ASP A 147 6.26 1.44 -20.25
N THR A 148 5.86 0.65 -19.25
CA THR A 148 4.59 -0.09 -19.28
C THR A 148 3.38 0.83 -19.32
N ILE A 149 3.37 1.90 -18.51
CA ILE A 149 2.29 2.91 -18.55
C ILE A 149 2.17 3.49 -19.97
N ARG A 150 3.27 3.92 -20.58
CA ARG A 150 3.29 4.48 -21.93
C ARG A 150 2.76 3.47 -22.95
N TYR A 151 3.24 2.23 -22.90
CA TYR A 151 2.79 1.17 -23.79
C TYR A 151 1.28 0.94 -23.72
N VAL A 152 0.71 0.88 -22.50
CA VAL A 152 -0.75 0.69 -22.32
C VAL A 152 -1.53 1.88 -22.86
N LEU A 153 -1.05 3.12 -22.65
CA LEU A 153 -1.70 4.32 -23.16
C LEU A 153 -1.71 4.36 -24.70
N ASP A 154 -0.59 4.02 -25.33
CA ASP A 154 -0.49 3.95 -26.79
C ASP A 154 -1.45 2.90 -27.37
N LEU A 155 -1.50 1.71 -26.73
CA LEU A 155 -2.43 0.65 -27.10
C LEU A 155 -3.90 1.09 -26.95
N ALA A 156 -4.25 1.73 -25.83
CA ALA A 156 -5.60 2.22 -25.58
C ALA A 156 -6.05 3.27 -26.61
N ALA A 157 -5.15 4.18 -26.99
CA ALA A 157 -5.42 5.20 -27.99
C ALA A 157 -5.71 4.60 -29.38
N CYS A 158 -4.99 3.54 -29.76
CA CYS A 158 -5.21 2.85 -31.03
C CYS A 158 -6.57 2.12 -31.07
N SER A 159 -7.04 1.62 -29.91
CA SER A 159 -8.29 0.86 -29.77
C SER A 159 -9.53 1.73 -29.47
N LYS A 160 -9.39 3.07 -29.43
CA LYS A 160 -10.47 4.02 -29.07
C LYS A 160 -11.11 3.74 -27.71
N ILE A 161 -10.34 3.17 -26.78
CA ILE A 161 -10.79 2.97 -25.40
C ILE A 161 -10.73 4.34 -24.70
N PRO A 162 -11.76 4.74 -23.93
CA PRO A 162 -11.78 6.06 -23.32
C PRO A 162 -10.56 6.28 -22.40
N GLY A 163 -9.70 7.22 -22.80
CA GLY A 163 -8.60 7.80 -22.01
C GLY A 163 -8.74 9.32 -21.84
N ARG A 164 -9.90 9.87 -22.21
CA ARG A 164 -10.34 11.25 -22.02
C ARG A 164 -11.84 11.29 -21.83
#